data_AF-A0A9P6P885-F1
#
_entry.id   AF-A0A9P6P885-F1
#
_cell.length_a   1.000
_cell.length_b   1.000
_cell.length_c   1.000
_cell.angle_alpha   90.00
_cell.angle_beta   90.00
_cell.angle_gamma   90.00
#
_symmetry.space_group_name_H-M   'P 1'
#
loop_
_entity.id
_entity.type
_entity.pdbx_description
1 polymer ?
#
loop_
_entity_poly.entity_id
_entity_poly.type
_entity_poly.pdbx_seq_one_letter_code
_entity_poly.pdbx_strand_id
1 'polypeptide(L)'
;MERFDFSTRMLRVTVFAAAVLSLAGCDTLSDVLAPDRVDYKSATAAPRLDVPADLKAAPLDPRYVAPSSTAGLGGQPTRATTPAGNATEGVPTAQDPYGMHIEQDGTRRWLVVDGRAPDVLWPQLKAFWEQNGFVLKTDSPATGIMETDWAENRAKIPGDWFRNSVGKLLDFVYSSGTRDRFRTLVERTANGGATVITISHTAMEEVLTGRDQSSSRWVERPRDPTLEAAIYAQLMQKFGLTGKQAHALLDGARHAGPKVAVAVGSDGASTIDLAESFDLAWLRVGLALDRTDFAVDNRDRERGIYYVRFNDPVKEIKREGLLGKLIYGSKPNVIGKEYRVNVRPKGEGATQVAVIDARGQRGRIASLLRVAVRFASLGSGSDGNSLLVEARDGTTTTRVLLDCGFSARELERRLARLNVTLDTLHAIVITHEHADHIGSALVVARRASIPLYMSWGTALAVGADDADGVELRVLWGEEPAGIGDLHLLPYTVPHDAREPLQFVFGDGSHRLGVLTDVGAPTTHIIEMLGGCDGLVLECNHDVRLLAQSRYTPLLKARIGGSHGHLNNDEAAAILDAIDRSKLHRIVAAHLSQQNNLPELARDALATVLGAASMDIVVATQDDGFDWQQL
;
A
#
# COMPACT_ATOMS: atom_id res chain seq x y z
N MET A 1 -59.12 -39.91 42.48
CA MET A 1 -57.97 -39.02 42.65
C MET A 1 -56.92 -39.44 41.63
N GLU A 2 -57.00 -38.93 40.40
CA GLU A 2 -55.90 -38.96 39.43
C GLU A 2 -55.90 -37.62 38.71
N ARG A 3 -54.78 -36.92 38.86
CA ARG A 3 -54.57 -35.52 38.50
C ARG A 3 -53.86 -35.46 37.14
N PHE A 4 -54.37 -34.58 36.28
CA PHE A 4 -53.65 -33.71 35.34
C PHE A 4 -52.19 -34.08 35.02
N ASP A 5 -51.96 -34.70 33.87
CA ASP A 5 -50.60 -34.81 33.29
C ASP A 5 -50.56 -34.58 31.77
N PHE A 6 -51.49 -33.76 31.24
CA PHE A 6 -51.54 -33.43 29.80
C PHE A 6 -51.16 -31.96 29.48
N SER A 7 -50.84 -31.14 30.48
CA SER A 7 -50.78 -29.69 30.29
C SER A 7 -49.39 -29.10 30.00
N THR A 8 -48.28 -29.81 30.22
CA THR A 8 -46.94 -29.20 30.15
C THR A 8 -46.28 -29.34 28.79
N ARG A 9 -46.53 -30.43 28.04
CA ARG A 9 -46.01 -30.58 26.67
C ARG A 9 -46.78 -29.70 25.69
N MET A 10 -48.10 -29.62 25.82
CA MET A 10 -48.91 -28.75 24.97
C MET A 10 -48.57 -27.27 25.20
N LEU A 11 -48.43 -26.84 26.45
CA LEU A 11 -48.02 -25.48 26.78
C LEU A 11 -46.61 -25.13 26.26
N ARG A 12 -45.64 -26.06 26.32
CA ARG A 12 -44.30 -25.86 25.76
C ARG A 12 -44.31 -25.77 24.23
N VAL A 13 -45.11 -26.59 23.55
CA VAL A 13 -45.25 -26.54 22.09
C VAL A 13 -45.95 -25.25 21.67
N THR A 14 -46.98 -24.79 22.39
CA THR A 14 -47.67 -23.54 22.09
C THR A 14 -46.78 -22.32 22.34
N VAL A 15 -45.98 -22.31 23.42
CA VAL A 15 -45.01 -21.24 23.70
C VAL A 15 -43.88 -21.23 22.67
N PHE A 16 -43.39 -22.39 22.25
CA PHE A 16 -42.35 -22.48 21.22
C PHE A 16 -42.88 -22.07 19.84
N ALA A 17 -44.10 -22.45 19.47
CA ALA A 17 -44.75 -22.00 18.24
C ALA A 17 -45.00 -20.48 18.24
N ALA A 18 -45.44 -19.91 19.37
CA ALA A 18 -45.61 -18.46 19.51
C ALA A 18 -44.28 -17.69 19.42
N ALA A 19 -43.20 -18.24 19.99
CA ALA A 19 -41.86 -17.66 19.87
C ALA A 19 -41.32 -17.68 18.43
N VAL A 20 -41.52 -18.80 17.70
CA VAL A 20 -41.10 -18.91 16.29
C VAL A 20 -41.92 -18.00 15.38
N LEU A 21 -43.22 -17.82 15.65
CA LEU A 21 -44.07 -16.86 14.92
C LEU A 21 -43.70 -15.39 15.22
N SER A 22 -43.21 -15.07 16.42
CA SER A 22 -42.72 -13.72 16.75
C SER A 22 -41.36 -13.37 16.12
N LEU A 23 -40.60 -14.37 15.66
CA LEU A 23 -39.30 -14.20 15.00
C LEU A 23 -39.39 -14.13 13.46
N ALA A 24 -40.57 -14.39 12.88
CA ALA A 24 -40.81 -14.37 11.43
C ALA A 24 -41.55 -13.11 10.94
N GLY A 25 -41.73 -12.09 11.79
CA GLY A 25 -42.55 -10.92 11.48
C GLY A 25 -41.83 -9.61 11.73
N CYS A 26 -40.89 -9.23 10.86
CA CYS A 26 -40.40 -7.84 10.74
C CYS A 26 -40.07 -7.41 9.30
N ASP A 27 -39.79 -8.34 8.38
CA ASP A 27 -39.44 -7.99 6.99
C ASP A 27 -40.63 -8.01 6.01
N THR A 28 -41.71 -8.73 6.34
CA THR A 28 -42.89 -8.85 5.47
C THR A 28 -44.02 -7.89 5.83
N LEU A 29 -44.03 -7.34 7.05
CA LEU A 29 -45.03 -6.36 7.49
C LEU A 29 -44.65 -4.92 7.09
N SER A 30 -43.35 -4.64 6.92
CA SER A 30 -42.81 -3.36 6.49
C SER A 30 -43.14 -3.06 5.02
N ASP A 31 -43.18 -4.08 4.15
CA ASP A 31 -43.57 -3.94 2.74
C ASP A 31 -45.09 -3.76 2.55
N VAL A 32 -45.92 -4.21 3.51
CA VAL A 32 -47.40 -4.12 3.43
C VAL A 32 -47.95 -2.84 4.08
N LEU A 33 -47.20 -2.23 5.01
CA LEU A 33 -47.63 -1.04 5.75
C LEU A 33 -46.92 0.26 5.34
N ALA A 34 -46.09 0.25 4.29
CA ALA A 34 -45.48 1.46 3.75
C ALA A 34 -46.47 2.19 2.83
N PRO A 35 -47.05 3.34 3.23
CA PRO A 35 -47.73 4.21 2.28
C PRO A 35 -46.66 4.98 1.52
N ASP A 36 -46.76 5.00 0.19
CA ASP A 36 -45.96 5.76 -0.76
C ASP A 36 -44.62 5.15 -1.22
N ARG A 37 -44.68 4.03 -1.95
CA ARG A 37 -43.75 3.81 -3.08
C ARG A 37 -44.34 4.46 -4.33
N VAL A 38 -43.79 5.62 -4.72
CA VAL A 38 -44.07 6.21 -6.02
C VAL A 38 -43.46 5.32 -7.11
N ASP A 39 -44.29 4.67 -7.93
CA ASP A 39 -43.85 3.83 -9.06
C ASP A 39 -43.44 4.70 -10.27
N TYR A 40 -42.21 5.23 -10.22
CA TYR A 40 -41.62 6.05 -11.26
C TYR A 40 -41.38 5.31 -12.58
N LYS A 41 -41.50 3.97 -12.62
CA LYS A 41 -41.31 3.18 -13.84
C LYS A 41 -42.54 3.16 -14.76
N SER A 42 -43.68 3.64 -14.27
CA SER A 42 -44.94 3.75 -15.02
C SER A 42 -45.23 5.16 -15.57
N ALA A 43 -44.37 6.14 -15.27
CA ALA A 43 -44.58 7.54 -15.65
C ALA A 43 -44.53 7.72 -17.18
N THR A 44 -45.66 8.12 -17.78
CA THR A 44 -45.75 8.47 -19.19
C THR A 44 -45.50 9.97 -19.38
N ALA A 45 -44.74 10.36 -20.41
CA ALA A 45 -44.46 11.77 -20.67
C ALA A 45 -45.75 12.53 -21.04
N ALA A 46 -45.97 13.68 -20.40
CA ALA A 46 -47.11 14.55 -20.70
C ALA A 46 -47.00 15.15 -22.12
N PRO A 47 -48.12 15.40 -22.82
CA PRO A 47 -48.12 16.08 -24.12
C PRO A 47 -47.48 17.48 -24.02
N ARG A 48 -46.75 17.88 -25.06
CA ARG A 48 -46.20 19.24 -25.13
C ARG A 48 -47.34 20.25 -25.27
N LEU A 49 -47.27 21.34 -24.51
CA LEU A 49 -48.20 22.47 -24.62
C LEU A 49 -47.82 23.29 -25.86
N ASP A 50 -48.76 23.50 -26.78
CA ASP A 50 -48.55 24.42 -27.90
C ASP A 50 -48.66 25.87 -27.41
N VAL A 51 -47.66 26.68 -27.75
CA VAL A 51 -47.64 28.11 -27.40
C VAL A 51 -48.34 28.89 -28.52
N PRO A 52 -49.37 29.69 -28.21
CA PRO A 52 -50.06 30.55 -29.17
C PRO A 52 -49.10 31.52 -29.90
N ALA A 53 -49.41 31.86 -31.15
CA ALA A 53 -48.52 32.62 -32.04
C ALA A 53 -48.19 34.06 -31.55
N ASP A 54 -48.91 34.55 -30.56
CA ASP A 54 -48.81 35.87 -29.93
C ASP A 54 -47.96 35.86 -28.63
N LEU A 55 -47.45 34.71 -28.18
CA LEU A 55 -46.65 34.58 -26.95
C LEU A 55 -45.28 33.93 -27.20
N LYS A 56 -44.25 34.40 -26.48
CA LYS A 56 -42.91 33.79 -26.49
C LYS A 56 -42.78 32.77 -25.36
N ALA A 57 -42.34 31.55 -25.69
CA ALA A 57 -42.05 30.51 -24.71
C ALA A 57 -40.90 30.95 -23.77
N ALA A 58 -41.04 30.67 -22.47
CA ALA A 58 -39.98 30.90 -21.50
C ALA A 58 -38.80 29.94 -21.77
N PRO A 59 -37.53 30.39 -21.67
CA PRO A 59 -36.38 29.51 -21.85
C PRO A 59 -36.33 28.48 -20.73
N LEU A 60 -36.32 27.19 -21.09
CA LEU A 60 -36.12 26.08 -20.16
C LEU A 60 -34.62 25.95 -19.86
N ASP A 61 -34.28 25.85 -18.58
CA ASP A 61 -32.91 25.58 -18.13
C ASP A 61 -32.49 24.16 -18.56
N PRO A 62 -31.36 23.98 -19.27
CA PRO A 62 -30.93 22.70 -19.82
C PRO A 62 -30.72 21.61 -18.78
N ARG A 63 -30.61 21.95 -17.49
CA ARG A 63 -30.54 20.97 -16.37
C ARG A 63 -31.83 20.17 -16.16
N TYR A 64 -32.97 20.65 -16.67
CA TYR A 64 -34.28 20.00 -16.54
C TYR A 64 -34.77 19.37 -17.85
N VAL A 65 -33.92 19.34 -18.88
CA VAL A 65 -34.21 18.65 -20.14
C VAL A 65 -33.66 17.23 -20.03
N ALA A 66 -34.56 16.25 -19.91
CA ALA A 66 -34.16 14.86 -19.95
C ALA A 66 -33.48 14.53 -21.31
N PRO A 67 -32.32 13.85 -21.32
CA PRO A 67 -31.65 13.47 -22.55
C PRO A 67 -32.55 12.57 -23.42
N SER A 68 -32.52 12.77 -24.73
CA SER A 68 -33.40 12.06 -25.67
C SER A 68 -33.16 10.55 -25.65
N SER A 69 -34.24 9.78 -25.48
CA SER A 69 -34.25 8.30 -25.46
C SER A 69 -34.06 7.63 -26.83
N THR A 70 -33.50 8.35 -27.81
CA THR A 70 -33.25 7.84 -29.17
C THR A 70 -31.86 7.23 -29.27
N ALA A 71 -31.70 6.03 -28.72
CA ALA A 71 -30.70 5.08 -29.18
C ALA A 71 -31.21 3.64 -28.93
N GLY A 72 -32.38 3.35 -29.50
CA GLY A 72 -32.87 1.99 -29.69
C GLY A 72 -32.19 1.33 -30.89
N LEU A 73 -32.02 0.01 -30.77
CA LEU A 73 -31.46 -0.95 -31.73
C LEU A 73 -31.87 -0.72 -33.19
N GLY A 74 -30.88 -0.74 -34.10
CA GLY A 74 -31.11 -1.00 -35.53
C GLY A 74 -30.44 0.00 -36.49
N GLY A 75 -29.23 -0.33 -36.92
CA GLY A 75 -28.56 0.31 -38.05
C GLY A 75 -27.07 -0.06 -38.06
N GLN A 76 -26.68 -1.06 -38.84
CA GLN A 76 -25.26 -1.30 -39.11
C GLN A 76 -24.68 -0.10 -39.85
N PRO A 77 -23.49 0.42 -39.47
CA PRO A 77 -22.68 1.20 -40.37
C PRO A 77 -21.55 0.34 -40.94
N THR A 78 -21.66 0.06 -42.23
CA THR A 78 -20.54 -0.28 -43.12
C THR A 78 -19.46 0.80 -43.07
N ARG A 79 -18.20 0.37 -43.01
CA ARG A 79 -17.00 1.21 -42.96
C ARG A 79 -16.72 1.88 -44.31
N ALA A 80 -16.41 3.17 -44.30
CA ALA A 80 -15.67 3.83 -45.39
C ALA A 80 -14.22 4.05 -44.94
N THR A 81 -13.26 3.54 -45.71
CA THR A 81 -11.81 3.78 -45.52
C THR A 81 -11.36 4.93 -46.39
N THR A 82 -10.70 5.94 -45.80
CA THR A 82 -10.12 7.07 -46.54
C THR A 82 -8.59 6.93 -46.76
N PRO A 83 -8.03 7.54 -47.81
CA PRO A 83 -6.62 7.39 -48.21
C PRO A 83 -5.57 8.16 -47.37
N ALA A 84 -5.97 8.85 -46.29
CA ALA A 84 -5.07 9.63 -45.44
C ALA A 84 -5.24 9.24 -43.96
N GLY A 85 -4.23 8.55 -43.41
CA GLY A 85 -3.97 8.54 -41.95
C GLY A 85 -4.28 7.26 -41.18
N ASN A 86 -3.50 6.19 -41.40
CA ASN A 86 -3.38 5.07 -40.46
C ASN A 86 -2.33 5.41 -39.38
N ALA A 87 -2.74 6.15 -38.34
CA ALA A 87 -1.89 6.52 -37.21
C ALA A 87 -2.62 6.38 -35.85
N THR A 88 -3.56 5.43 -35.72
CA THR A 88 -4.51 5.35 -34.59
C THR A 88 -4.43 4.02 -33.85
N GLU A 89 -4.43 4.13 -32.53
CA GLU A 89 -4.51 3.07 -31.51
C GLU A 89 -5.71 2.14 -31.72
N GLY A 90 -5.58 0.87 -31.32
CA GLY A 90 -6.73 -0.02 -31.14
C GLY A 90 -7.42 -0.56 -32.39
N VAL A 91 -6.76 -0.59 -33.55
CA VAL A 91 -7.41 -1.10 -34.77
C VAL A 91 -7.34 -2.65 -34.81
N PRO A 92 -8.48 -3.35 -34.91
CA PRO A 92 -8.51 -4.79 -35.09
C PRO A 92 -7.61 -5.27 -36.23
N THR A 93 -6.74 -6.23 -35.95
CA THR A 93 -5.91 -6.92 -36.94
C THR A 93 -6.35 -8.39 -37.06
N ALA A 94 -5.84 -9.12 -38.05
CA ALA A 94 -6.06 -10.57 -38.12
C ALA A 94 -5.48 -11.32 -36.90
N GLN A 95 -4.56 -10.67 -36.16
CA GLN A 95 -3.89 -11.18 -34.98
C GLN A 95 -4.53 -10.70 -33.66
N ASP A 96 -5.27 -9.59 -33.68
CA ASP A 96 -6.05 -9.07 -32.55
C ASP A 96 -7.38 -8.51 -33.06
N PRO A 97 -8.45 -9.33 -33.14
CA PRO A 97 -9.72 -8.95 -33.75
C PRO A 97 -10.54 -7.94 -32.92
N TYR A 98 -10.11 -7.61 -31.70
CA TYR A 98 -10.84 -6.70 -30.82
C TYR A 98 -10.09 -5.41 -30.47
N GLY A 99 -8.82 -5.25 -30.87
CA GLY A 99 -8.05 -4.05 -30.55
C GLY A 99 -7.84 -3.94 -29.05
N MET A 100 -7.28 -4.99 -28.45
CA MET A 100 -7.09 -5.13 -27.02
C MET A 100 -5.69 -4.72 -26.59
N HIS A 101 -5.58 -4.02 -25.47
CA HIS A 101 -4.31 -3.82 -24.78
C HIS A 101 -4.48 -3.87 -23.27
N ILE A 102 -3.40 -4.21 -22.58
CA ILE A 102 -3.34 -4.12 -21.12
C ILE A 102 -2.75 -2.78 -20.76
N GLU A 103 -3.42 -2.10 -19.84
CA GLU A 103 -2.90 -0.96 -19.13
C GLU A 103 -2.55 -1.38 -17.70
N GLN A 104 -1.48 -0.82 -17.16
CA GLN A 104 -0.98 -1.14 -15.83
C GLN A 104 -0.55 0.10 -15.04
N ASP A 105 -0.80 0.06 -13.74
CA ASP A 105 -0.33 1.02 -12.75
C ASP A 105 0.15 0.26 -11.51
N GLY A 106 1.47 0.20 -11.33
CA GLY A 106 2.12 -0.68 -10.35
C GLY A 106 1.75 -2.15 -10.57
N THR A 107 1.12 -2.76 -9.56
CA THR A 107 0.64 -4.16 -9.62
C THR A 107 -0.79 -4.29 -10.15
N ARG A 108 -1.48 -3.18 -10.46
CA ARG A 108 -2.83 -3.20 -11.03
C ARG A 108 -2.75 -3.28 -12.54
N ARG A 109 -3.60 -4.11 -13.13
CA ARG A 109 -3.78 -4.22 -14.58
C ARG A 109 -5.25 -4.12 -14.91
N TRP A 110 -5.58 -3.55 -16.05
CA TRP A 110 -6.91 -3.61 -16.65
C TRP A 110 -6.80 -3.82 -18.15
N LEU A 111 -7.82 -4.48 -18.68
CA LEU A 111 -7.95 -4.73 -20.10
C LEU A 111 -8.72 -3.58 -20.73
N VAL A 112 -8.14 -2.96 -21.76
CA VAL A 112 -8.82 -1.98 -22.59
C VAL A 112 -9.18 -2.64 -23.92
N VAL A 113 -10.41 -2.44 -24.36
CA VAL A 113 -10.94 -2.95 -25.62
C VAL A 113 -11.42 -1.78 -26.46
N ASP A 114 -10.65 -1.43 -27.48
CA ASP A 114 -10.89 -0.25 -28.30
C ASP A 114 -12.05 -0.45 -29.28
N GLY A 115 -12.83 0.60 -29.50
CA GLY A 115 -13.95 0.61 -30.44
C GLY A 115 -15.09 -0.34 -30.07
N ARG A 116 -15.22 -0.73 -28.80
CA ARG A 116 -16.30 -1.60 -28.29
C ARG A 116 -16.99 -0.94 -27.11
N ALA A 117 -18.31 -1.12 -27.05
CA ALA A 117 -19.13 -0.63 -25.95
C ALA A 117 -19.37 -1.74 -24.90
N PRO A 118 -19.60 -1.39 -23.62
CA PRO A 118 -19.76 -2.36 -22.53
C PRO A 118 -20.85 -3.40 -22.78
N ASP A 119 -21.98 -3.01 -23.39
CA ASP A 119 -23.12 -3.87 -23.72
C ASP A 119 -22.77 -4.99 -24.72
N VAL A 120 -21.77 -4.77 -25.58
CA VAL A 120 -21.26 -5.78 -26.52
C VAL A 120 -20.36 -6.81 -25.82
N LEU A 121 -19.62 -6.38 -24.80
CA LEU A 121 -18.67 -7.22 -24.07
C LEU A 121 -19.33 -7.96 -22.89
N TRP A 122 -20.41 -7.40 -22.34
CA TRP A 122 -21.12 -7.92 -21.17
C TRP A 122 -21.53 -9.41 -21.28
N PRO A 123 -22.17 -9.87 -22.37
CA PRO A 123 -22.57 -11.27 -22.48
C PRO A 123 -21.38 -12.23 -22.52
N GLN A 124 -20.25 -11.79 -23.09
CA GLN A 124 -19.02 -12.58 -23.18
C GLN A 124 -18.32 -12.70 -21.83
N LEU A 125 -18.31 -11.61 -21.03
CA LEU A 125 -17.80 -11.59 -19.66
C LEU A 125 -18.64 -12.48 -18.73
N LYS A 126 -19.97 -12.41 -18.86
CA LYS A 126 -20.88 -13.29 -18.12
C LYS A 126 -20.62 -14.77 -18.46
N ALA A 127 -20.59 -15.07 -19.76
CA ALA A 127 -20.31 -16.42 -20.24
C ALA A 127 -18.91 -16.90 -19.82
N PHE A 128 -17.92 -16.02 -19.74
CA PHE A 128 -16.59 -16.35 -19.22
C PHE A 128 -16.67 -16.87 -17.79
N TRP A 129 -17.32 -16.14 -16.88
CA TRP A 129 -17.41 -16.57 -15.48
C TRP A 129 -18.25 -17.86 -15.32
N GLU A 130 -19.41 -17.94 -15.96
CA GLU A 130 -20.31 -19.09 -15.86
C GLU A 130 -19.69 -20.37 -16.45
N GLN A 131 -19.03 -20.28 -17.61
CA GLN A 131 -18.39 -21.44 -18.25
C GLN A 131 -17.16 -21.92 -17.47
N ASN A 132 -16.53 -21.04 -16.69
CA ASN A 132 -15.44 -21.38 -15.79
C ASN A 132 -15.92 -21.86 -14.40
N GLY A 133 -17.23 -22.08 -14.24
CA GLY A 133 -17.81 -22.67 -13.03
C GLY A 133 -18.04 -21.69 -11.89
N PHE A 134 -17.96 -20.39 -12.14
CA PHE A 134 -18.31 -19.36 -11.16
C PHE A 134 -19.80 -19.02 -11.25
N VAL A 135 -20.46 -18.99 -10.09
CA VAL A 135 -21.81 -18.43 -9.95
C VAL A 135 -21.66 -16.92 -9.76
N LEU A 136 -22.44 -16.11 -10.48
CA LEU A 136 -22.46 -14.66 -10.29
C LEU A 136 -23.44 -14.28 -9.19
N LYS A 137 -22.93 -13.68 -8.11
CA LYS A 137 -23.72 -13.08 -7.03
C LYS A 137 -24.31 -11.73 -7.45
N THR A 138 -23.55 -10.96 -8.23
CA THR A 138 -24.00 -9.69 -8.83
C THR A 138 -23.79 -9.73 -10.33
N ASP A 139 -24.82 -9.40 -11.10
CA ASP A 139 -24.80 -9.21 -12.55
C ASP A 139 -25.59 -7.94 -12.86
N SER A 140 -24.92 -6.78 -12.85
CA SER A 140 -25.55 -5.48 -13.03
C SER A 140 -24.90 -4.72 -14.19
N PRO A 141 -25.39 -4.95 -15.43
CA PRO A 141 -24.92 -4.21 -16.60
C PRO A 141 -25.13 -2.70 -16.47
N ALA A 142 -26.19 -2.28 -15.79
CA ALA A 142 -26.51 -0.87 -15.56
C ALA A 142 -25.44 -0.13 -14.73
N THR A 143 -24.78 -0.83 -13.81
CA THR A 143 -23.71 -0.27 -12.97
C THR A 143 -22.31 -0.73 -13.40
N GLY A 144 -22.21 -1.53 -14.47
CA GLY A 144 -20.95 -2.08 -14.95
C GLY A 144 -20.30 -3.11 -14.02
N ILE A 145 -21.02 -3.67 -13.03
CA ILE A 145 -20.43 -4.57 -12.02
C ILE A 145 -20.90 -6.02 -12.19
N MET A 146 -19.94 -6.95 -12.25
CA MET A 146 -20.16 -8.38 -12.01
C MET A 146 -19.36 -8.83 -10.79
N GLU A 147 -19.94 -9.65 -9.94
CA GLU A 147 -19.24 -10.23 -8.78
C GLU A 147 -19.57 -11.73 -8.68
N THR A 148 -18.55 -12.58 -8.56
CA THR A 148 -18.74 -14.01 -8.33
C THR A 148 -19.19 -14.25 -6.88
N ASP A 149 -19.81 -15.39 -6.63
CA ASP A 149 -19.96 -15.89 -5.26
C ASP A 149 -18.61 -16.40 -4.72
N TRP A 150 -18.53 -16.66 -3.42
CA TRP A 150 -17.34 -17.28 -2.82
C TRP A 150 -17.18 -18.71 -3.33
N ALA A 151 -16.00 -19.03 -3.86
CA ALA A 151 -15.68 -20.39 -4.29
C ALA A 151 -15.22 -21.23 -3.08
N GLU A 152 -16.16 -21.81 -2.31
CA GLU A 152 -15.87 -22.49 -1.04
C GLU A 152 -15.58 -24.00 -1.13
N ASN A 153 -16.03 -24.71 -2.19
CA ASN A 153 -15.94 -26.18 -2.25
C ASN A 153 -15.99 -26.71 -3.71
N ARG A 154 -14.83 -26.99 -4.32
CA ARG A 154 -14.66 -27.21 -5.78
C ARG A 154 -14.79 -28.68 -6.25
N ALA A 155 -15.73 -29.46 -5.74
CA ALA A 155 -16.01 -30.80 -6.29
C ALA A 155 -16.82 -30.78 -7.61
N LYS A 156 -17.25 -29.61 -8.09
CA LYS A 156 -18.17 -29.46 -9.24
C LYS A 156 -17.81 -28.35 -10.24
N ILE A 157 -16.53 -27.99 -10.38
CA ILE A 157 -16.07 -27.20 -11.54
C ILE A 157 -15.67 -28.20 -12.62
N PRO A 158 -16.42 -28.37 -13.72
CA PRO A 158 -16.04 -29.28 -14.79
C PRO A 158 -15.02 -28.58 -15.69
N GLY A 159 -13.79 -29.08 -15.75
CA GLY A 159 -12.82 -28.66 -16.78
C GLY A 159 -11.36 -28.64 -16.32
N ASP A 160 -10.54 -29.44 -16.98
CA ASP A 160 -9.11 -29.70 -16.77
C ASP A 160 -8.14 -28.50 -16.85
N TRP A 161 -8.59 -27.26 -17.10
CA TRP A 161 -7.66 -26.17 -17.45
C TRP A 161 -7.05 -25.44 -16.24
N PHE A 162 -7.81 -25.25 -15.14
CA PHE A 162 -7.26 -24.68 -13.89
C PHE A 162 -6.21 -25.60 -13.26
N ARG A 163 -6.25 -26.90 -13.61
CA ARG A 163 -5.27 -27.92 -13.18
C ARG A 163 -4.02 -27.97 -14.05
N ASN A 164 -4.15 -27.79 -15.37
CA ASN A 164 -3.08 -28.14 -16.32
C ASN A 164 -2.31 -26.94 -16.91
N SER A 165 -2.80 -25.70 -16.78
CA SER A 165 -2.16 -24.52 -17.38
C SER A 165 -1.35 -23.65 -16.40
N VAL A 166 -1.40 -23.96 -15.11
CA VAL A 166 -0.70 -23.23 -14.04
C VAL A 166 0.23 -24.20 -13.29
N GLY A 167 1.30 -24.62 -13.96
CA GLY A 167 2.27 -25.55 -13.40
C GLY A 167 3.11 -24.94 -12.27
N LYS A 168 3.26 -25.71 -11.18
CA LYS A 168 4.20 -25.56 -10.04
C LYS A 168 4.07 -24.33 -9.11
N LEU A 169 3.17 -23.39 -9.37
CA LEU A 169 2.94 -22.23 -8.47
C LEU A 169 1.71 -22.40 -7.55
N LEU A 170 0.88 -23.43 -7.77
CA LEU A 170 -0.43 -23.59 -7.11
C LEU A 170 -0.56 -24.85 -6.23
N ASP A 171 0.53 -25.51 -5.84
CA ASP A 171 0.46 -26.66 -4.90
C ASP A 171 0.02 -26.26 -3.47
N PHE A 172 -0.18 -24.96 -3.19
CA PHE A 172 -0.67 -24.46 -1.89
C PHE A 172 -2.20 -24.24 -1.84
N VAL A 173 -2.91 -24.31 -2.97
CA VAL A 173 -4.35 -23.96 -3.08
C VAL A 173 -5.29 -25.16 -2.87
N TYR A 174 -4.75 -26.28 -2.38
CA TYR A 174 -5.50 -27.52 -2.12
C TYR A 174 -5.74 -27.80 -0.63
N SER A 175 -5.71 -26.78 0.23
CA SER A 175 -6.16 -26.91 1.61
C SER A 175 -7.67 -26.68 1.69
N SER A 176 -8.42 -27.60 2.32
CA SER A 176 -9.79 -27.35 2.76
C SER A 176 -9.77 -26.20 3.77
N GLY A 177 -10.02 -24.97 3.30
CA GLY A 177 -9.92 -23.79 4.16
C GLY A 177 -9.64 -22.47 3.44
N THR A 178 -9.74 -22.37 2.11
CA THR A 178 -9.62 -21.08 1.39
C THR A 178 -10.89 -20.74 0.60
N ARG A 179 -11.19 -19.45 0.43
CA ARG A 179 -12.30 -18.94 -0.38
C ARG A 179 -11.82 -17.79 -1.25
N ASP A 180 -12.17 -17.84 -2.53
CA ASP A 180 -11.86 -16.77 -3.50
C ASP A 180 -13.14 -16.13 -4.01
N ARG A 181 -13.09 -14.82 -4.23
CA ARG A 181 -14.15 -14.05 -4.89
C ARG A 181 -13.53 -13.06 -5.87
N PHE A 182 -14.15 -12.90 -7.03
CA PHE A 182 -13.72 -11.95 -8.05
C PHE A 182 -14.81 -10.92 -8.33
N ARG A 183 -14.38 -9.67 -8.50
CA ARG A 183 -15.23 -8.57 -8.93
C ARG A 183 -14.70 -7.99 -10.23
N THR A 184 -15.54 -7.98 -11.25
CA THR A 184 -15.31 -7.35 -12.54
C THR A 184 -16.05 -6.01 -12.61
N LEU A 185 -15.34 -4.95 -12.99
CA LEU A 185 -15.88 -3.63 -13.28
C LEU A 185 -15.66 -3.34 -14.77
N VAL A 186 -16.72 -2.93 -15.47
CA VAL A 186 -16.74 -2.66 -16.90
C VAL A 186 -17.22 -1.23 -17.10
N GLU A 187 -16.33 -0.39 -17.62
CA GLU A 187 -16.57 1.04 -17.76
C GLU A 187 -16.29 1.50 -19.19
N ARG A 188 -17.06 2.46 -19.68
CA ARG A 188 -16.75 3.12 -20.95
C ARG A 188 -15.73 4.23 -20.69
N THR A 189 -14.73 4.36 -21.56
CA THR A 189 -13.76 5.47 -21.45
C THR A 189 -14.46 6.83 -21.63
N ALA A 190 -13.91 7.89 -21.04
CA ALA A 190 -14.48 9.24 -21.10
C ALA A 190 -14.63 9.79 -22.54
N ASN A 191 -13.73 9.43 -23.44
CA ASN A 191 -13.82 9.79 -24.87
C ASN A 191 -14.83 8.91 -25.65
N GLY A 192 -15.46 7.93 -24.99
CA GLY A 192 -16.40 6.98 -25.57
C GLY A 192 -15.79 5.98 -26.54
N GLY A 193 -14.47 6.02 -26.74
CA GLY A 193 -13.75 5.27 -27.76
C GLY A 193 -13.44 3.82 -27.40
N ALA A 194 -13.48 3.45 -26.12
CA ALA A 194 -13.10 2.12 -25.65
C ALA A 194 -13.89 1.67 -24.41
N THR A 195 -13.76 0.39 -24.06
CA THR A 195 -14.26 -0.19 -22.80
C THR A 195 -13.09 -0.68 -21.96
N VAL A 196 -13.10 -0.32 -20.68
CA VAL A 196 -12.14 -0.74 -19.65
C VAL A 196 -12.76 -1.85 -18.83
N ILE A 197 -12.04 -2.95 -18.65
CA ILE A 197 -12.42 -4.10 -17.85
C ILE A 197 -11.38 -4.29 -16.74
N THR A 198 -11.80 -4.09 -15.49
CA THR A 198 -10.99 -4.29 -14.30
C THR A 198 -11.46 -5.53 -13.55
N ILE A 199 -10.56 -6.40 -13.14
CA ILE A 199 -10.82 -7.59 -12.33
C ILE A 199 -10.02 -7.46 -11.03
N SER A 200 -10.70 -7.65 -9.90
CA SER A 200 -10.09 -7.63 -8.57
C SER A 200 -10.37 -8.93 -7.82
N HIS A 201 -9.38 -9.42 -7.09
CA HIS A 201 -9.44 -10.66 -6.31
C HIS A 201 -9.52 -10.37 -4.80
N THR A 202 -10.44 -11.05 -4.12
CA THR A 202 -10.50 -11.13 -2.65
C THR A 202 -10.32 -12.59 -2.23
N ALA A 203 -9.38 -12.84 -1.33
CA ALA A 203 -9.13 -14.17 -0.77
C ALA A 203 -9.36 -14.19 0.75
N MET A 204 -9.92 -15.29 1.25
CA MET A 204 -10.03 -15.59 2.67
C MET A 204 -9.44 -16.97 2.97
N GLU A 205 -8.87 -17.11 4.16
CA GLU A 205 -8.36 -18.37 4.70
C GLU A 205 -8.95 -18.64 6.08
N GLU A 206 -9.33 -19.88 6.31
CA GLU A 206 -9.83 -20.38 7.57
C GLU A 206 -8.65 -20.65 8.50
N VAL A 207 -8.51 -19.83 9.53
CA VAL A 207 -7.48 -19.97 10.55
C VAL A 207 -8.11 -20.57 11.80
N LEU A 208 -7.58 -21.72 12.23
CA LEU A 208 -7.96 -22.32 13.50
C LEU A 208 -7.44 -21.44 14.66
N THR A 209 -8.30 -21.28 15.65
CA THR A 209 -8.16 -20.40 16.82
C THR A 209 -8.48 -21.22 18.08
N GLY A 210 -7.94 -20.78 19.22
CA GLY A 210 -8.00 -21.53 20.49
C GLY A 210 -6.76 -22.37 20.74
N ARG A 211 -6.40 -22.60 22.01
CA ARG A 211 -5.22 -23.40 22.40
C ARG A 211 -5.33 -24.88 21.96
N ASP A 212 -6.53 -25.32 21.63
CA ASP A 212 -6.89 -26.67 21.19
C ASP A 212 -7.28 -26.73 19.69
N GLN A 213 -7.14 -25.63 18.94
CA GLN A 213 -7.54 -25.52 17.53
C GLN A 213 -9.02 -25.87 17.27
N SER A 214 -9.90 -25.70 18.26
CA SER A 214 -11.31 -26.12 18.19
C SER A 214 -12.25 -25.13 17.51
N SER A 215 -11.85 -23.87 17.32
CA SER A 215 -12.66 -22.84 16.65
C SER A 215 -11.98 -22.34 15.38
N SER A 216 -12.73 -21.94 14.37
CA SER A 216 -12.18 -21.35 13.15
C SER A 216 -12.68 -19.93 12.93
N ARG A 217 -11.84 -19.10 12.29
CA ARG A 217 -12.26 -17.78 11.79
C ARG A 217 -11.69 -17.56 10.40
N TRP A 218 -12.47 -16.91 9.54
CA TRP A 218 -12.00 -16.47 8.23
C TRP A 218 -11.18 -15.19 8.37
N VAL A 219 -9.98 -15.20 7.80
CA VAL A 219 -9.06 -14.08 7.79
C VAL A 219 -8.80 -13.69 6.34
N GLU A 220 -8.81 -12.39 6.07
CA GLU A 220 -8.48 -11.87 4.74
C GLU A 220 -7.01 -12.15 4.42
N ARG A 221 -6.77 -12.61 3.19
CA ARG A 221 -5.43 -12.82 2.64
C ARG A 221 -5.06 -11.70 1.67
N PRO A 222 -3.76 -11.44 1.49
CA PRO A 222 -3.30 -10.59 0.40
C PRO A 222 -3.83 -11.10 -0.95
N ARG A 223 -4.29 -10.17 -1.79
CA ARG A 223 -4.65 -10.45 -3.18
C ARG A 223 -3.45 -11.02 -3.95
N ASP A 224 -3.73 -11.81 -4.99
CA ASP A 224 -2.71 -12.41 -5.85
C ASP A 224 -2.70 -11.74 -7.25
N PRO A 225 -1.74 -10.82 -7.54
CA PRO A 225 -1.64 -10.17 -8.85
C PRO A 225 -1.33 -11.13 -9.99
N THR A 226 -0.72 -12.28 -9.71
CA THR A 226 -0.40 -13.31 -10.71
C THR A 226 -1.67 -14.02 -11.15
N LEU A 227 -2.57 -14.29 -10.19
CA LEU A 227 -3.91 -14.83 -10.47
C LEU A 227 -4.76 -13.85 -11.28
N GLU A 228 -4.75 -12.56 -10.93
CA GLU A 228 -5.43 -11.51 -11.71
C GLU A 228 -4.91 -11.47 -13.16
N ALA A 229 -3.58 -11.54 -13.36
CA ALA A 229 -2.96 -11.59 -14.69
C ALA A 229 -3.37 -12.85 -15.48
N ALA A 230 -3.40 -14.01 -14.83
CA ALA A 230 -3.85 -15.26 -15.45
C ALA A 230 -5.31 -15.19 -15.91
N ILE A 231 -6.18 -14.55 -15.13
CA ILE A 231 -7.59 -14.32 -15.52
C ILE A 231 -7.68 -13.41 -16.74
N TYR A 232 -6.89 -12.33 -16.81
CA TYR A 232 -6.83 -11.49 -18.01
C TYR A 232 -6.36 -12.26 -19.24
N ALA A 233 -5.35 -13.12 -19.11
CA ALA A 233 -4.88 -13.97 -20.22
C ALA A 233 -6.00 -14.85 -20.79
N GLN A 234 -6.85 -15.40 -19.92
CA GLN A 234 -7.96 -16.27 -20.31
C GLN A 234 -9.15 -15.48 -20.86
N LEU A 235 -9.43 -14.31 -20.29
CA LEU A 235 -10.44 -13.41 -20.81
C LEU A 235 -10.09 -12.94 -22.23
N MET A 236 -8.83 -12.59 -22.48
CA MET A 236 -8.38 -12.24 -23.83
C MET A 236 -8.48 -13.41 -24.82
N GLN A 237 -8.24 -14.65 -24.36
CA GLN A 237 -8.49 -15.84 -25.18
C GLN A 237 -9.98 -16.07 -25.46
N LYS A 238 -10.86 -15.77 -24.50
CA LYS A 238 -12.31 -15.78 -24.69
C LYS A 238 -12.74 -14.76 -25.75
N PHE A 239 -12.06 -13.62 -25.81
CA PHE A 239 -12.18 -12.63 -26.88
C PHE A 239 -11.47 -13.01 -28.18
N GLY A 240 -10.88 -14.21 -28.28
CA GLY A 240 -10.38 -14.77 -29.54
C GLY A 240 -8.87 -14.64 -29.77
N LEU A 241 -8.09 -14.20 -28.79
CA LEU A 241 -6.62 -14.32 -28.88
C LEU A 241 -6.15 -15.75 -28.64
N THR A 242 -4.99 -16.09 -29.20
CA THR A 242 -4.25 -17.28 -28.77
C THR A 242 -3.58 -17.04 -27.42
N GLY A 243 -3.28 -18.10 -26.68
CA GLY A 243 -2.55 -17.99 -25.42
C GLY A 243 -1.23 -17.21 -25.55
N LYS A 244 -0.47 -17.40 -26.64
CA LYS A 244 0.78 -16.66 -26.89
C LYS A 244 0.55 -15.15 -27.06
N GLN A 245 -0.51 -14.76 -27.77
CA GLN A 245 -0.85 -13.34 -27.97
C GLN A 245 -1.33 -12.68 -26.68
N ALA A 246 -2.15 -13.39 -25.89
CA ALA A 246 -2.61 -12.91 -24.60
C ALA A 246 -1.45 -12.65 -23.63
N HIS A 247 -0.46 -13.54 -23.57
CA HIS A 247 0.75 -13.34 -22.75
C HIS A 247 1.59 -12.17 -23.29
N ALA A 248 1.77 -12.05 -24.60
CA ALA A 248 2.50 -10.93 -25.19
C ALA A 248 1.88 -9.56 -24.86
N LEU A 249 0.54 -9.45 -24.77
CA LEU A 249 -0.14 -8.22 -24.34
C LEU A 249 0.03 -7.94 -22.84
N LEU A 250 0.13 -8.98 -22.00
CA LEU A 250 0.43 -8.83 -20.57
C LEU A 250 1.88 -8.39 -20.34
N ASP A 251 2.83 -8.98 -21.06
CA ASP A 251 4.25 -8.62 -20.99
C ASP A 251 4.50 -7.20 -21.54
N GLY A 252 3.74 -6.82 -22.58
CA GLY A 252 3.74 -5.50 -23.19
C GLY A 252 2.76 -4.49 -22.56
N ALA A 253 2.32 -4.71 -21.32
CA ALA A 253 1.34 -3.85 -20.66
C ALA A 253 1.83 -2.38 -20.60
N ARG A 254 0.98 -1.48 -21.09
CA ARG A 254 1.26 -0.04 -21.15
C ARG A 254 1.13 0.56 -19.76
N HIS A 255 2.11 1.34 -19.33
CA HIS A 255 2.00 2.07 -18.07
C HIS A 255 0.95 3.18 -18.23
N ALA A 256 -0.21 2.99 -17.60
CA ALA A 256 -1.29 3.94 -17.65
C ALA A 256 -1.16 4.92 -16.49
N GLY A 257 -0.37 5.96 -16.71
CA GLY A 257 -0.46 7.17 -15.91
C GLY A 257 -1.41 8.16 -16.59
N PRO A 258 -2.34 8.82 -15.89
CA PRO A 258 -2.65 10.18 -16.29
C PRO A 258 -1.32 10.96 -16.29
N LYS A 259 -1.15 11.91 -17.22
CA LYS A 259 -0.09 12.92 -17.07
C LYS A 259 -0.46 13.77 -15.86
N VAL A 260 -0.08 13.30 -14.67
CA VAL A 260 -0.18 14.04 -13.42
C VAL A 260 0.83 15.16 -13.51
N ALA A 261 0.35 16.38 -13.74
CA ALA A 261 1.20 17.55 -13.64
C ALA A 261 1.02 18.14 -12.24
N VAL A 262 2.07 18.09 -11.43
CA VAL A 262 2.12 18.84 -10.18
C VAL A 262 2.51 20.26 -10.52
N ALA A 263 1.56 21.19 -10.43
CA ALA A 263 1.82 22.61 -10.58
C ALA A 263 2.06 23.22 -9.20
N VAL A 264 3.20 23.91 -9.03
CA VAL A 264 3.50 24.69 -7.82
C VAL A 264 3.20 26.15 -8.13
N GLY A 265 2.28 26.76 -7.37
CA GLY A 265 1.97 28.17 -7.45
C GLY A 265 3.11 29.03 -6.89
N SER A 266 3.17 30.30 -7.29
CA SER A 266 4.15 31.27 -6.79
C SER A 266 4.00 31.57 -5.28
N ASP A 267 2.88 31.17 -4.68
CA ASP A 267 2.58 31.19 -3.25
C ASP A 267 3.10 29.94 -2.49
N GLY A 268 3.72 29.00 -3.21
CA GLY A 268 4.22 27.74 -2.66
C GLY A 268 3.12 26.70 -2.41
N ALA A 269 1.88 26.94 -2.85
CA ALA A 269 0.81 25.94 -2.83
C ALA A 269 0.94 24.99 -4.03
N SER A 270 0.65 23.71 -3.84
CA SER A 270 0.70 22.72 -4.93
C SER A 270 -0.70 22.38 -5.40
N THR A 271 -0.86 22.10 -6.69
CA THR A 271 -2.09 21.55 -7.29
C THR A 271 -1.74 20.35 -8.16
N ILE A 272 -2.57 19.32 -8.12
CA ILE A 272 -2.50 18.20 -9.06
C ILE A 272 -3.44 18.49 -10.22
N ASP A 273 -2.92 18.55 -11.44
CA ASP A 273 -3.74 18.57 -12.64
C ASP A 273 -3.87 17.16 -13.21
N LEU A 274 -5.11 16.70 -13.36
CA LEU A 274 -5.49 15.43 -13.96
C LEU A 274 -6.07 15.72 -15.35
N ALA A 275 -5.54 15.07 -16.38
CA ALA A 275 -6.07 15.15 -17.74
C ALA A 275 -7.32 14.25 -17.92
N GLU A 276 -8.32 14.41 -17.05
CA GLU A 276 -9.59 13.68 -17.11
C GLU A 276 -10.78 14.58 -16.69
N SER A 277 -12.00 14.15 -17.03
CA SER A 277 -13.23 14.87 -16.68
C SER A 277 -13.47 14.90 -15.18
N PHE A 278 -14.25 15.89 -14.72
CA PHE A 278 -14.57 16.06 -13.30
C PHE A 278 -15.17 14.79 -12.68
N ASP A 279 -16.04 14.09 -13.39
CA ASP A 279 -16.72 12.91 -12.86
C ASP A 279 -15.75 11.73 -12.61
N LEU A 280 -14.77 11.54 -13.50
CA LEU A 280 -13.74 10.50 -13.34
C LEU A 280 -12.73 10.90 -12.27
N ALA A 281 -12.26 12.15 -12.28
CA ALA A 281 -11.37 12.67 -11.27
C ALA A 281 -12.02 12.65 -9.88
N TRP A 282 -13.31 12.97 -9.77
CA TRP A 282 -14.05 12.92 -8.51
C TRP A 282 -14.06 11.51 -7.93
N LEU A 283 -14.39 10.50 -8.74
CA LEU A 283 -14.38 9.10 -8.31
C LEU A 283 -12.97 8.63 -7.93
N ARG A 284 -11.96 8.97 -8.75
CA ARG A 284 -10.56 8.60 -8.54
C ARG A 284 -10.01 9.20 -7.25
N VAL A 285 -10.28 10.48 -6.99
CA VAL A 285 -9.85 11.17 -5.77
C VAL A 285 -10.52 10.54 -4.55
N GLY A 286 -11.82 10.27 -4.59
CA GLY A 286 -12.51 9.59 -3.49
C GLY A 286 -11.90 8.22 -3.18
N LEU A 287 -11.64 7.42 -4.21
CA LEU A 287 -11.02 6.10 -4.08
C LEU A 287 -9.56 6.17 -3.60
N ALA A 288 -8.82 7.22 -3.97
CA ALA A 288 -7.45 7.43 -3.50
C ALA A 288 -7.44 7.81 -2.02
N LEU A 289 -8.37 8.68 -1.59
CA LEU A 289 -8.52 9.07 -0.18
C LEU A 289 -8.91 7.88 0.69
N ASP A 290 -9.89 7.08 0.27
CA ASP A 290 -10.31 5.85 0.98
C ASP A 290 -9.20 4.79 1.11
N ARG A 291 -8.13 4.88 0.29
CA ARG A 291 -7.00 3.93 0.27
C ARG A 291 -5.75 4.44 0.97
N THR A 292 -5.81 5.65 1.50
CA THR A 292 -4.77 6.27 2.33
C THR A 292 -5.25 6.30 3.78
N ASP A 293 -4.39 6.63 4.76
CA ASP A 293 -4.76 6.72 6.19
C ASP A 293 -5.69 7.92 6.52
N PHE A 294 -6.44 8.41 5.52
CA PHE A 294 -7.42 9.47 5.65
C PHE A 294 -8.83 8.88 5.63
N ALA A 295 -9.60 9.12 6.70
CA ALA A 295 -11.05 8.90 6.66
C ALA A 295 -11.72 10.06 5.94
N VAL A 296 -12.56 9.74 4.94
CA VAL A 296 -13.48 10.71 4.34
C VAL A 296 -14.68 10.87 5.28
N ASP A 297 -14.68 11.95 6.06
CA ASP A 297 -15.76 12.28 6.98
C ASP A 297 -17.05 12.66 6.23
N ASN A 298 -16.92 13.39 5.12
CA ASN A 298 -18.03 13.86 4.31
C ASN A 298 -17.58 14.19 2.87
N ARG A 299 -18.52 14.24 1.92
CA ARG A 299 -18.27 14.65 0.53
C ARG A 299 -19.40 15.55 0.03
N ASP A 300 -19.03 16.68 -0.54
CA ASP A 300 -19.92 17.65 -1.16
C ASP A 300 -19.56 17.76 -2.65
N ARG A 301 -20.30 17.02 -3.48
CA ARG A 301 -20.05 16.95 -4.93
C ARG A 301 -20.37 18.26 -5.64
N GLU A 302 -21.36 19.02 -5.17
CA GLU A 302 -21.74 20.29 -5.78
C GLU A 302 -20.65 21.35 -5.60
N ARG A 303 -19.99 21.34 -4.43
CA ARG A 303 -18.84 22.22 -4.15
C ARG A 303 -17.51 21.62 -4.59
N GLY A 304 -17.49 20.35 -4.98
CA GLY A 304 -16.27 19.62 -5.31
C GLY A 304 -15.34 19.46 -4.10
N ILE A 305 -15.86 19.21 -2.90
CA ILE A 305 -15.07 19.13 -1.67
C ILE A 305 -15.21 17.75 -1.00
N TYR A 306 -14.09 17.09 -0.74
CA TYR A 306 -13.99 16.01 0.25
C TYR A 306 -13.55 16.60 1.59
N TYR A 307 -14.23 16.24 2.68
CA TYR A 307 -13.82 16.54 4.04
C TYR A 307 -13.08 15.32 4.58
N VAL A 308 -11.81 15.48 4.92
CA VAL A 308 -10.94 14.36 5.29
C VAL A 308 -10.28 14.58 6.64
N ARG A 309 -10.16 13.50 7.40
CA ARG A 309 -9.49 13.45 8.69
C ARG A 309 -8.39 12.41 8.63
N PHE A 310 -7.19 12.80 9.07
CA PHE A 310 -6.09 11.84 9.22
C PHE A 310 -6.38 10.93 10.40
N ASN A 311 -6.44 9.62 10.15
CA ASN A 311 -6.55 8.60 11.19
C ASN A 311 -5.14 8.10 11.52
N ASP A 312 -4.73 8.23 12.78
CA ASP A 312 -3.51 7.62 13.30
C ASP A 312 -3.82 6.17 13.72
N PRO A 313 -3.43 5.14 12.95
CA PRO A 313 -3.79 3.74 13.22
C PRO A 313 -3.18 3.22 14.53
N VAL A 314 -2.14 3.86 15.07
CA VAL A 314 -1.50 3.47 16.34
C VAL A 314 -2.40 3.73 17.55
N LYS A 315 -3.37 4.65 17.43
CA LYS A 315 -4.31 4.97 18.54
C LYS A 315 -5.54 4.08 18.61
N GLU A 316 -5.93 3.39 17.54
CA GLU A 316 -7.11 2.50 17.58
C GLU A 316 -6.79 1.15 18.21
N ILE A 317 -5.59 0.61 18.01
CA ILE A 317 -5.18 -0.68 18.58
C ILE A 317 -5.16 -0.65 20.12
N LYS A 318 -4.86 0.50 20.74
CA LYS A 318 -4.90 0.65 22.22
C LYS A 318 -6.31 0.72 22.81
N ARG A 319 -7.38 0.84 22.01
CA ARG A 319 -8.76 0.93 22.52
C ARG A 319 -9.45 -0.42 22.71
N GLU A 320 -8.96 -1.49 22.10
CA GLU A 320 -9.60 -2.81 22.12
C GLU A 320 -9.08 -3.77 23.21
N GLY A 321 -8.43 -3.24 24.26
CA GLY A 321 -8.14 -4.00 25.46
C GLY A 321 -9.33 -4.05 26.42
N LEU A 322 -9.66 -5.24 26.96
CA LEU A 322 -10.71 -5.49 27.96
C LEU A 322 -10.59 -4.65 29.27
N LEU A 323 -9.50 -3.89 29.45
CA LEU A 323 -9.28 -2.95 30.56
C LEU A 323 -9.54 -1.47 30.18
N GLY A 324 -9.67 -1.14 28.89
CA GLY A 324 -9.84 0.23 28.40
C GLY A 324 -11.22 0.84 28.71
N LYS A 325 -12.26 -0.01 28.85
CA LYS A 325 -13.63 0.44 29.17
C LYS A 325 -13.87 0.75 30.64
N LEU A 326 -12.98 0.35 31.54
CA LEU A 326 -13.19 0.49 33.00
C LEU A 326 -12.47 1.71 33.61
N ILE A 327 -11.57 2.37 32.88
CA ILE A 327 -10.65 3.38 33.45
C ILE A 327 -10.85 4.80 32.88
N TYR A 328 -11.48 4.98 31.71
CA TYR A 328 -11.63 6.31 31.09
C TYR A 328 -13.09 6.73 30.89
N GLY A 329 -13.72 7.13 31.99
CA GLY A 329 -14.94 7.93 31.98
C GLY A 329 -14.63 9.39 31.68
N SER A 330 -14.60 9.75 30.39
CA SER A 330 -14.86 11.07 29.79
C SER A 330 -14.18 11.13 28.43
N LYS A 331 -14.93 11.47 27.38
CA LYS A 331 -14.42 11.63 26.00
C LYS A 331 -13.33 12.73 25.99
N PRO A 332 -12.06 12.44 25.65
CA PRO A 332 -11.15 13.48 25.25
C PRO A 332 -11.43 13.87 23.79
N ASN A 333 -11.58 15.16 23.52
CA ASN A 333 -11.58 15.72 22.18
C ASN A 333 -10.20 15.49 21.55
N VAL A 334 -10.04 14.41 20.79
CA VAL A 334 -8.91 14.25 19.86
C VAL A 334 -9.25 15.09 18.64
N ILE A 335 -8.75 16.33 18.61
CA ILE A 335 -8.86 17.20 17.44
C ILE A 335 -7.83 16.69 16.42
N GLY A 336 -8.25 15.77 15.55
CA GLY A 336 -7.53 15.54 14.29
C GLY A 336 -7.60 16.82 13.45
N LYS A 337 -6.51 17.21 12.78
CA LYS A 337 -6.55 18.35 11.83
C LYS A 337 -7.50 17.96 10.69
N GLU A 338 -8.57 18.71 10.53
CA GLU A 338 -9.52 18.57 9.43
C GLU A 338 -8.92 19.20 8.17
N TYR A 339 -8.75 18.41 7.12
CA TYR A 339 -8.32 18.88 5.81
C TYR A 339 -9.49 18.78 4.83
N ARG A 340 -9.47 19.60 3.78
CA ARG A 340 -10.44 19.53 2.69
C ARG A 340 -9.71 19.29 1.38
N VAL A 341 -10.19 18.38 0.56
CA VAL A 341 -9.68 18.17 -0.80
C VAL A 341 -10.67 18.75 -1.78
N ASN A 342 -10.25 19.80 -2.49
CA ASN A 342 -11.04 20.45 -3.52
C ASN A 342 -10.72 19.82 -4.88
N VAL A 343 -11.74 19.39 -5.59
CA VAL A 343 -11.70 18.86 -6.95
C VAL A 343 -12.52 19.81 -7.81
N ARG A 344 -11.90 20.40 -8.84
CA ARG A 344 -12.56 21.40 -9.70
C ARG A 344 -12.21 21.22 -11.17
N PRO A 345 -13.16 21.42 -12.10
CA PRO A 345 -12.85 21.41 -13.53
C PRO A 345 -11.79 22.47 -13.89
N LYS A 346 -10.88 22.12 -14.79
CA LYS A 346 -9.85 22.99 -15.36
C LYS A 346 -9.93 22.95 -16.90
N GLY A 347 -11.00 23.51 -17.45
CA GLY A 347 -11.29 23.46 -18.89
C GLY A 347 -11.99 22.17 -19.34
N GLU A 348 -12.12 21.95 -20.65
CA GLU A 348 -12.72 20.73 -21.20
C GLU A 348 -11.77 19.54 -21.05
N GLY A 349 -12.16 18.54 -20.26
CA GLY A 349 -11.43 17.28 -20.13
C GLY A 349 -10.24 17.27 -19.17
N ALA A 350 -10.05 18.32 -18.36
CA ALA A 350 -9.06 18.33 -17.29
C ALA A 350 -9.67 18.77 -15.96
N THR A 351 -9.14 18.24 -14.86
CA THR A 351 -9.59 18.48 -13.49
C THR A 351 -8.40 18.80 -12.61
N GLN A 352 -8.54 19.81 -11.78
CA GLN A 352 -7.53 20.18 -10.80
C GLN A 352 -7.95 19.73 -9.41
N VAL A 353 -6.99 19.19 -8.66
CA VAL A 353 -7.14 18.75 -7.29
C VAL A 353 -6.20 19.56 -6.40
N ALA A 354 -6.74 20.08 -5.29
CA ALA A 354 -5.98 20.87 -4.32
C ALA A 354 -6.38 20.51 -2.89
N VAL A 355 -5.41 20.46 -1.98
CA VAL A 355 -5.72 20.41 -0.55
C VAL A 355 -5.91 21.83 -0.06
N ILE A 356 -7.00 22.08 0.66
CA ILE A 356 -7.33 23.37 1.25
C ILE A 356 -7.57 23.22 2.76
N ASP A 357 -7.23 24.25 3.53
CA ASP A 357 -7.53 24.32 4.96
C ASP A 357 -9.01 24.69 5.22
N ALA A 358 -9.42 24.73 6.49
CA ALA A 358 -10.77 25.11 6.88
C ALA A 358 -11.19 26.53 6.44
N ARG A 359 -10.22 27.39 6.13
CA ARG A 359 -10.39 28.78 5.64
C ARG A 359 -10.34 28.88 4.11
N GLY A 360 -10.12 27.78 3.40
CA GLY A 360 -10.06 27.72 1.94
C GLY A 360 -8.69 28.08 1.34
N GLN A 361 -7.63 28.21 2.15
CA GLN A 361 -6.28 28.44 1.65
C GLN A 361 -5.63 27.13 1.20
N ARG A 362 -4.88 27.17 0.09
CA ARG A 362 -4.26 25.98 -0.50
C ARG A 362 -3.00 25.56 0.25
N GLY A 363 -2.88 24.27 0.55
CA GLY A 363 -1.71 23.66 1.16
C GLY A 363 -0.70 23.08 0.15
N ARG A 364 0.42 22.57 0.66
CA ARG A 364 1.45 21.84 -0.13
C ARG A 364 1.04 20.38 -0.31
N ILE A 365 0.54 19.99 -1.49
CA ILE A 365 0.09 18.61 -1.80
C ILE A 365 1.21 17.57 -1.66
N ALA A 366 2.47 17.96 -1.95
CA ALA A 366 3.62 17.05 -1.84
C ALA A 366 3.79 16.44 -0.44
N SER A 367 3.19 17.03 0.61
CA SER A 367 3.26 16.51 1.98
C SER A 367 2.20 15.46 2.34
N LEU A 368 1.19 15.21 1.48
CA LEU A 368 0.00 14.41 1.83
C LEU A 368 -0.16 13.09 1.05
N LEU A 369 0.59 12.88 -0.05
CA LEU A 369 0.64 11.62 -0.82
C LEU A 369 1.92 10.80 -0.57
N ARG A 370 2.82 11.31 0.26
CA ARG A 370 4.04 10.63 0.66
C ARG A 370 3.74 9.75 1.85
N VAL A 371 3.85 8.44 1.69
CA VAL A 371 4.02 7.59 2.86
C VAL A 371 5.44 7.85 3.34
N ALA A 372 5.52 8.39 4.54
CA ALA A 372 6.75 8.72 5.22
C ALA A 372 7.75 7.57 5.22
N VAL A 373 9.04 7.92 5.25
CA VAL A 373 10.15 6.97 5.43
C VAL A 373 9.78 5.96 6.52
N ARG A 374 9.89 4.68 6.19
CA ARG A 374 9.76 3.59 7.16
C ARG A 374 11.00 2.71 7.14
N PHE A 375 11.29 2.08 8.26
CA PHE A 375 12.51 1.32 8.44
C PHE A 375 12.32 0.13 9.39
N ALA A 376 13.11 -0.91 9.21
CA ALA A 376 13.07 -2.13 10.00
C ALA A 376 14.47 -2.73 10.10
N SER A 377 14.82 -3.35 11.23
CA SER A 377 16.09 -4.08 11.36
C SER A 377 15.87 -5.57 11.13
N LEU A 378 16.72 -6.15 10.30
CA LEU A 378 16.81 -7.61 10.14
C LEU A 378 17.62 -8.24 11.28
N GLY A 379 18.50 -7.46 11.90
CA GLY A 379 19.25 -7.79 13.10
C GLY A 379 20.34 -6.73 13.33
N SER A 380 20.79 -6.60 14.57
CA SER A 380 21.87 -5.67 14.92
C SER A 380 22.78 -6.20 16.03
N GLY A 381 24.08 -6.17 15.78
CA GLY A 381 25.14 -6.63 16.68
C GLY A 381 26.29 -7.31 15.91
N SER A 382 27.22 -7.92 16.65
CA SER A 382 28.48 -8.45 16.12
C SER A 382 28.36 -9.65 15.17
N ASP A 383 27.20 -10.31 15.11
CA ASP A 383 26.97 -11.45 14.21
C ASP A 383 26.29 -11.03 12.89
N GLY A 384 26.06 -9.73 12.71
CA GLY A 384 25.57 -9.15 11.47
C GLY A 384 24.60 -7.99 11.69
N ASN A 385 24.75 -6.97 10.86
CA ASN A 385 23.91 -5.79 10.78
C ASN A 385 23.26 -5.70 9.40
N SER A 386 21.94 -5.48 9.41
CA SER A 386 21.19 -5.11 8.23
C SER A 386 19.94 -4.33 8.63
N LEU A 387 19.82 -3.11 8.09
CA LEU A 387 18.67 -2.22 8.26
C LEU A 387 18.01 -2.00 6.90
N LEU A 388 16.71 -2.22 6.82
CA LEU A 388 15.92 -1.95 5.63
C LEU A 388 15.29 -0.56 5.75
N VAL A 389 15.45 0.27 4.73
CA VAL A 389 14.85 1.61 4.64
C VAL A 389 13.97 1.66 3.40
N GLU A 390 12.74 2.14 3.55
CA GLU A 390 11.75 2.26 2.48
C GLU A 390 11.14 3.66 2.46
N ALA A 391 11.05 4.25 1.27
CA ALA A 391 10.20 5.41 1.02
C ALA A 391 9.20 5.11 -0.10
N ARG A 392 8.07 5.82 -0.10
CA ARG A 392 7.08 5.74 -1.17
C ARG A 392 6.65 7.14 -1.60
N ASP A 393 6.72 7.41 -2.89
CA ASP A 393 6.15 8.62 -3.49
C ASP A 393 5.01 8.24 -4.44
N GLY A 394 3.77 8.33 -3.95
CA GLY A 394 2.60 7.88 -4.71
C GLY A 394 2.59 6.35 -4.93
N THR A 395 2.84 5.90 -6.16
CA THR A 395 2.84 4.48 -6.54
C THR A 395 4.24 3.86 -6.60
N THR A 396 5.30 4.68 -6.52
CA THR A 396 6.67 4.18 -6.43
C THR A 396 6.98 3.72 -5.01
N THR A 397 7.86 2.72 -4.90
CA THR A 397 8.37 2.26 -3.61
C THR A 397 9.82 1.92 -3.80
N THR A 398 10.67 2.68 -3.13
CA THR A 398 12.10 2.43 -3.13
C THR A 398 12.49 1.76 -1.83
N ARG A 399 13.24 0.65 -1.93
CA ARG A 399 13.80 -0.08 -0.80
C ARG A 399 15.31 -0.17 -0.90
N VAL A 400 15.99 0.22 0.15
CA VAL A 400 17.45 0.16 0.27
C VAL A 400 17.80 -0.66 1.50
N LEU A 401 18.76 -1.56 1.35
CA LEU A 401 19.34 -2.30 2.46
C LEU A 401 20.63 -1.59 2.90
N LEU A 402 20.65 -1.04 4.11
CA LEU A 402 21.86 -0.56 4.76
C LEU A 402 22.51 -1.73 5.49
N ASP A 403 23.75 -2.04 5.09
CA ASP A 403 24.57 -3.17 5.51
C ASP A 403 23.97 -4.55 5.21
N CYS A 404 24.84 -5.51 4.95
CA CYS A 404 24.55 -6.88 4.52
C CYS A 404 25.37 -7.90 5.31
N GLY A 405 25.41 -7.73 6.64
CA GLY A 405 26.24 -8.51 7.55
C GLY A 405 25.92 -10.00 7.62
N PHE A 406 24.68 -10.37 7.25
CA PHE A 406 24.24 -11.76 7.28
C PHE A 406 24.68 -12.54 6.05
N SER A 407 24.77 -13.86 6.18
CA SER A 407 24.87 -14.75 5.00
C SER A 407 23.65 -14.57 4.09
N ALA A 408 23.80 -14.76 2.78
CA ALA A 408 22.71 -14.53 1.81
C ALA A 408 21.43 -15.33 2.12
N ARG A 409 21.58 -16.56 2.64
CA ARG A 409 20.46 -17.41 3.07
C ARG A 409 19.74 -16.84 4.29
N GLU A 410 20.51 -16.35 5.27
CA GLU A 410 19.95 -15.80 6.49
C GLU A 410 19.30 -14.43 6.24
N LEU A 411 19.90 -13.62 5.35
CA LEU A 411 19.31 -12.39 4.87
C LEU A 411 17.93 -12.62 4.24
N GLU A 412 17.81 -13.57 3.30
CA GLU A 412 16.52 -13.92 2.67
C GLU A 412 15.47 -14.36 3.69
N ARG A 413 15.87 -15.21 4.64
CA ARG A 413 14.97 -15.66 5.72
C ARG A 413 14.45 -14.48 6.54
N ARG A 414 15.32 -13.52 6.88
CA ARG A 414 14.98 -12.33 7.66
C ARG A 414 14.15 -11.33 6.87
N LEU A 415 14.45 -11.12 5.59
CA LEU A 415 13.64 -10.30 4.68
C LEU A 415 12.22 -10.86 4.54
N ALA A 416 12.08 -12.18 4.44
CA ALA A 416 10.78 -12.84 4.33
C ALA A 416 9.88 -12.57 5.55
N ARG A 417 10.44 -12.43 6.76
CA ARG A 417 9.68 -12.01 7.97
C ARG A 417 8.98 -10.67 7.78
N LEU A 418 9.58 -9.77 6.98
CA LEU A 418 9.05 -8.44 6.68
C LEU A 418 8.23 -8.38 5.39
N ASN A 419 7.94 -9.53 4.76
CA ASN A 419 7.32 -9.65 3.43
C ASN A 419 8.12 -8.93 2.33
N VAL A 420 9.45 -9.01 2.41
CA VAL A 420 10.37 -8.43 1.43
C VAL A 420 11.19 -9.55 0.81
N THR A 421 11.48 -9.43 -0.48
CA THR A 421 12.31 -10.35 -1.25
C THR A 421 13.44 -9.56 -1.91
N LEU A 422 14.55 -10.23 -2.24
CA LEU A 422 15.75 -9.56 -2.75
C LEU A 422 15.54 -8.81 -4.06
N ASP A 423 14.67 -9.32 -4.92
CA ASP A 423 14.26 -8.70 -6.19
C ASP A 423 13.50 -7.39 -6.02
N THR A 424 13.03 -7.08 -4.80
CA THR A 424 12.37 -5.81 -4.49
C THR A 424 13.30 -4.76 -3.89
N LEU A 425 14.55 -5.13 -3.60
CA LEU A 425 15.58 -4.18 -3.20
C LEU A 425 16.06 -3.41 -4.43
N HIS A 426 16.36 -2.13 -4.24
CA HIS A 426 16.85 -1.25 -5.31
C HIS A 426 18.36 -1.03 -5.22
N ALA A 427 18.92 -1.16 -4.01
CA ALA A 427 20.34 -1.02 -3.76
C ALA A 427 20.73 -1.62 -2.41
N ILE A 428 22.01 -1.91 -2.26
CA ILE A 428 22.65 -2.14 -0.97
C ILE A 428 23.60 -0.96 -0.72
N VAL A 429 23.54 -0.38 0.48
CA VAL A 429 24.44 0.69 0.95
C VAL A 429 25.26 0.12 2.08
N ILE A 430 26.58 0.30 2.06
CA ILE A 430 27.49 -0.23 3.07
C ILE A 430 28.13 0.91 3.84
N THR A 431 28.13 0.80 5.17
CA THR A 431 28.77 1.75 6.07
C THR A 431 30.29 1.62 6.02
N HIS A 432 30.81 0.40 6.18
CA HIS A 432 32.24 0.11 6.19
C HIS A 432 32.55 -1.38 5.96
N GLU A 433 33.84 -1.74 5.94
CA GLU A 433 34.32 -3.06 5.48
C GLU A 433 34.30 -4.20 6.51
N HIS A 434 33.82 -3.99 7.73
CA HIS A 434 33.78 -5.08 8.71
C HIS A 434 32.82 -6.19 8.30
N ALA A 435 33.15 -7.43 8.69
CA ALA A 435 32.48 -8.63 8.19
C ALA A 435 30.99 -8.70 8.56
N ASP A 436 30.62 -8.16 9.72
CA ASP A 436 29.26 -7.99 10.22
C ASP A 436 28.50 -6.85 9.53
N HIS A 437 29.13 -6.13 8.59
CA HIS A 437 28.48 -5.12 7.75
C HIS A 437 28.53 -5.49 6.26
N ILE A 438 29.67 -5.89 5.72
CA ILE A 438 29.79 -6.28 4.31
C ILE A 438 29.28 -7.70 4.05
N GLY A 439 29.41 -8.62 5.02
CA GLY A 439 28.94 -10.01 5.01
C GLY A 439 28.79 -10.66 3.63
N SER A 440 27.56 -10.66 3.10
CA SER A 440 27.21 -11.24 1.80
C SER A 440 26.90 -10.22 0.69
N ALA A 441 27.21 -8.94 0.88
CA ALA A 441 26.88 -7.82 0.00
C ALA A 441 27.21 -8.08 -1.47
N LEU A 442 28.45 -8.47 -1.78
CA LEU A 442 28.89 -8.72 -3.17
C LEU A 442 28.10 -9.86 -3.83
N VAL A 443 27.83 -10.93 -3.07
CA VAL A 443 27.06 -12.09 -3.55
C VAL A 443 25.61 -11.68 -3.81
N VAL A 444 25.00 -10.94 -2.89
CA VAL A 444 23.61 -10.51 -2.99
C VAL A 444 23.44 -9.48 -4.11
N ALA A 445 24.32 -8.49 -4.20
CA ALA A 445 24.31 -7.47 -5.25
C ALA A 445 24.36 -8.10 -6.65
N ARG A 446 25.29 -9.05 -6.86
CA ARG A 446 25.40 -9.79 -8.13
C ARG A 446 24.15 -10.63 -8.42
N ARG A 447 23.62 -11.33 -7.42
CA ARG A 447 22.48 -12.25 -7.61
C ARG A 447 21.16 -11.51 -7.86
N ALA A 448 20.96 -10.38 -7.19
CA ALA A 448 19.77 -9.53 -7.35
C ALA A 448 19.93 -8.51 -8.48
N SER A 449 21.12 -8.39 -9.08
CA SER A 449 21.44 -7.39 -10.11
C SER A 449 21.15 -5.96 -9.65
N ILE A 450 21.55 -5.63 -8.42
CA ILE A 450 21.35 -4.31 -7.82
C ILE A 450 22.69 -3.63 -7.52
N PRO A 451 22.75 -2.29 -7.64
CA PRO A 451 23.96 -1.53 -7.34
C PRO A 451 24.34 -1.59 -5.86
N LEU A 452 25.65 -1.53 -5.62
CA LEU A 452 26.27 -1.48 -4.31
C LEU A 452 26.87 -0.08 -4.08
N TYR A 453 26.47 0.57 -3.01
CA TYR A 453 26.91 1.92 -2.65
C TYR A 453 27.82 1.87 -1.44
N MET A 454 29.01 2.47 -1.52
CA MET A 454 29.95 2.57 -0.41
C MET A 454 31.02 3.62 -0.69
N SER A 455 31.82 3.97 0.33
CA SER A 455 33.00 4.81 0.13
C SER A 455 34.07 4.13 -0.72
N TRP A 456 34.98 4.92 -1.30
CA TRP A 456 36.08 4.38 -2.08
C TRP A 456 37.02 3.52 -1.22
N GLY A 457 37.34 3.97 -0.02
CA GLY A 457 38.19 3.24 0.93
C GLY A 457 37.60 1.89 1.32
N THR A 458 36.28 1.81 1.55
CA THR A 458 35.59 0.54 1.81
C THR A 458 35.58 -0.36 0.58
N ALA A 459 35.35 0.19 -0.62
CA ALA A 459 35.39 -0.58 -1.87
C ALA A 459 36.75 -1.26 -2.09
N LEU A 460 37.83 -0.50 -1.90
CA LEU A 460 39.19 -1.03 -2.00
C LEU A 460 39.52 -2.06 -0.91
N ALA A 461 38.96 -1.91 0.29
CA ALA A 461 39.20 -2.86 1.38
C ALA A 461 38.61 -4.25 1.09
N VAL A 462 37.46 -4.28 0.42
CA VAL A 462 36.70 -5.52 0.14
C VAL A 462 36.86 -6.03 -1.29
N GLY A 463 37.62 -5.31 -2.14
CA GLY A 463 37.83 -5.63 -3.55
C GLY A 463 36.57 -5.47 -4.40
N ALA A 464 35.69 -4.52 -4.06
CA ALA A 464 34.47 -4.25 -4.81
C ALA A 464 34.73 -3.49 -6.12
N ASP A 465 35.86 -2.79 -6.22
CA ASP A 465 36.29 -2.02 -7.39
C ASP A 465 36.59 -2.91 -8.61
N ASP A 466 37.08 -4.13 -8.36
CA ASP A 466 37.39 -5.13 -9.39
C ASP A 466 36.37 -6.30 -9.42
N ALA A 467 35.23 -6.17 -8.73
CA ALA A 467 34.27 -7.25 -8.60
C ALA A 467 33.41 -7.44 -9.86
N ASP A 468 33.57 -8.57 -10.54
CA ASP A 468 32.76 -8.94 -11.70
C ASP A 468 31.26 -9.03 -11.36
N GLY A 469 30.44 -8.42 -12.23
CA GLY A 469 28.98 -8.49 -12.16
C GLY A 469 28.34 -7.70 -11.01
N VAL A 470 29.07 -6.75 -10.43
CA VAL A 470 28.56 -5.82 -9.42
C VAL A 470 28.65 -4.40 -9.96
N GLU A 471 27.55 -3.65 -9.93
CA GLU A 471 27.58 -2.22 -10.22
C GLU A 471 27.96 -1.45 -8.95
N LEU A 472 29.23 -1.04 -8.85
CA LEU A 472 29.71 -0.22 -7.74
C LEU A 472 29.35 1.26 -7.98
N ARG A 473 28.77 1.90 -6.97
CA ARG A 473 28.54 3.34 -6.91
C ARG A 473 29.25 3.94 -5.70
N VAL A 474 30.28 4.73 -5.98
CA VAL A 474 31.09 5.35 -4.92
C VAL A 474 30.32 6.50 -4.29
N LEU A 475 30.36 6.56 -2.96
CA LEU A 475 29.82 7.64 -2.14
C LEU A 475 30.97 8.44 -1.52
N TRP A 476 30.75 9.74 -1.38
CA TRP A 476 31.67 10.64 -0.70
C TRP A 476 30.98 11.24 0.51
N GLY A 477 31.74 11.47 1.58
CA GLY A 477 31.22 12.14 2.76
C GLY A 477 30.63 13.49 2.40
N GLU A 478 29.45 13.80 2.95
CA GLU A 478 28.73 15.06 2.80
C GLU A 478 28.18 15.34 1.39
N GLU A 479 28.41 14.45 0.42
CA GLU A 479 27.83 14.55 -0.91
C GLU A 479 26.50 13.78 -0.99
N PRO A 480 25.35 14.45 -1.15
CA PRO A 480 24.07 13.76 -1.21
C PRO A 480 23.95 12.86 -2.44
N ALA A 481 23.38 11.67 -2.25
CA ALA A 481 23.05 10.73 -3.31
C ALA A 481 21.54 10.43 -3.33
N GLY A 482 21.04 10.03 -4.49
CA GLY A 482 19.64 9.64 -4.67
C GLY A 482 19.52 8.18 -5.11
N ILE A 483 18.62 7.45 -4.48
CA ILE A 483 18.20 6.12 -4.90
C ILE A 483 16.68 6.17 -4.95
N GLY A 484 16.09 6.16 -6.15
CA GLY A 484 14.64 6.29 -6.32
C GLY A 484 14.04 7.46 -5.53
N ASP A 485 13.13 7.14 -4.61
CA ASP A 485 12.40 8.09 -3.74
C ASP A 485 13.18 8.46 -2.46
N LEU A 486 14.38 7.88 -2.24
CA LEU A 486 15.23 8.13 -1.08
C LEU A 486 16.39 9.08 -1.43
N HIS A 487 16.56 10.07 -0.57
CA HIS A 487 17.75 10.90 -0.48
C HIS A 487 18.66 10.36 0.62
N LEU A 488 19.94 10.17 0.31
CA LEU A 488 20.96 9.70 1.22
C LEU A 488 21.98 10.81 1.41
N LEU A 489 22.28 11.13 2.66
CA LEU A 489 23.40 11.99 3.03
C LEU A 489 24.43 11.14 3.79
N PRO A 490 25.52 10.72 3.13
CA PRO A 490 26.64 10.06 3.79
C PRO A 490 27.41 11.06 4.66
N TYR A 491 27.95 10.62 5.78
CA TYR A 491 28.84 11.42 6.61
C TYR A 491 29.89 10.56 7.31
N THR A 492 31.07 11.13 7.55
CA THR A 492 32.20 10.37 8.10
C THR A 492 32.11 10.28 9.62
N VAL A 493 32.62 9.18 10.18
CA VAL A 493 32.66 8.95 11.62
C VAL A 493 34.02 8.40 12.05
N PRO A 494 34.46 8.63 13.30
CA PRO A 494 35.66 7.98 13.81
C PRO A 494 35.35 6.50 14.09
N HIS A 495 35.94 5.58 13.34
CA HIS A 495 35.86 4.15 13.59
C HIS A 495 37.11 3.45 13.01
N ASP A 496 37.45 2.27 13.51
CA ASP A 496 38.59 1.45 13.05
C ASP A 496 38.32 0.79 11.69
N ALA A 497 38.10 1.60 10.66
CA ALA A 497 37.83 1.21 9.28
C ALA A 497 38.50 2.19 8.31
N ARG A 498 38.66 1.81 7.04
CA ARG A 498 39.41 2.59 6.04
C ARG A 498 38.76 3.92 5.71
N GLU A 499 37.46 3.93 5.48
CA GLU A 499 36.69 5.13 5.17
C GLU A 499 35.22 4.94 5.58
N PRO A 500 34.94 4.86 6.89
CA PRO A 500 33.60 4.58 7.40
C PRO A 500 32.63 5.74 7.13
N LEU A 501 31.48 5.39 6.57
CA LEU A 501 30.36 6.30 6.36
C LEU A 501 29.15 5.85 7.17
N GLN A 502 28.44 6.83 7.72
CA GLN A 502 27.10 6.68 8.28
C GLN A 502 26.12 7.52 7.45
N PHE A 503 24.83 7.36 7.69
CA PHE A 503 23.82 7.86 6.75
C PHE A 503 22.64 8.56 7.41
N VAL A 504 22.24 9.69 6.83
CA VAL A 504 20.89 10.22 7.01
C VAL A 504 20.07 9.93 5.75
N PHE A 505 18.98 9.19 5.91
CA PHE A 505 18.00 8.95 4.86
C PHE A 505 16.88 9.96 4.95
N GLY A 506 16.33 10.39 3.81
CA GLY A 506 15.15 11.22 3.79
C GLY A 506 14.32 11.06 2.53
N ASP A 507 13.05 11.47 2.62
CA ASP A 507 12.11 11.57 1.49
C ASP A 507 11.88 13.04 1.08
N GLY A 508 12.63 13.97 1.67
CA GLY A 508 12.46 15.43 1.54
C GLY A 508 11.47 16.05 2.55
N SER A 509 10.79 15.23 3.36
CA SER A 509 9.89 15.65 4.44
C SER A 509 10.33 15.11 5.80
N HIS A 510 10.74 13.84 5.85
CA HIS A 510 11.22 13.14 7.04
C HIS A 510 12.70 12.79 6.90
N ARG A 511 13.40 12.70 8.04
CA ARG A 511 14.81 12.33 8.13
C ARG A 511 15.04 11.22 9.16
N LEU A 512 15.65 10.13 8.71
CA LEU A 512 16.12 9.02 9.54
C LEU A 512 17.65 9.08 9.63
N GLY A 513 18.19 9.40 10.80
CA GLY A 513 19.62 9.28 11.05
C GLY A 513 19.99 7.88 11.54
N VAL A 514 21.02 7.28 10.97
CA VAL A 514 21.57 5.99 11.41
C VAL A 514 23.02 6.19 11.81
N LEU A 515 23.33 5.85 13.06
CA LEU A 515 24.65 5.94 13.64
C LEU A 515 24.98 4.62 14.34
N THR A 516 25.72 3.74 13.66
CA THR A 516 26.30 2.52 14.23
C THR A 516 27.82 2.57 14.12
N ASP A 517 28.54 1.82 14.96
CA ASP A 517 30.01 1.72 14.90
C ASP A 517 30.75 3.05 14.87
N VAL A 518 30.69 3.74 16.01
CA VAL A 518 31.33 5.04 16.22
C VAL A 518 32.17 5.00 17.48
N GLY A 519 33.44 5.35 17.37
CA GLY A 519 34.36 5.34 18.50
C GLY A 519 34.26 6.55 19.42
N ALA A 520 33.77 7.70 18.93
CA ALA A 520 33.60 8.90 19.74
C ALA A 520 32.55 9.87 19.19
N PRO A 521 31.84 10.60 20.06
CA PRO A 521 30.99 11.70 19.64
C PRO A 521 31.82 12.84 19.03
N THR A 522 31.31 13.50 17.99
CA THR A 522 31.94 14.67 17.36
C THR A 522 30.89 15.74 17.06
N THR A 523 31.31 17.00 16.94
CA THR A 523 30.41 18.10 16.51
C THR A 523 29.78 17.82 15.15
N HIS A 524 30.55 17.24 14.22
CA HIS A 524 30.08 16.86 12.90
C HIS A 524 28.90 15.87 12.97
N ILE A 525 28.99 14.85 13.83
CA ILE A 525 27.89 13.89 14.05
C ILE A 525 26.65 14.59 14.60
N ILE A 526 26.82 15.51 15.57
CA ILE A 526 25.71 16.26 16.17
C ILE A 526 25.01 17.12 15.10
N GLU A 527 25.78 17.79 14.24
CA GLU A 527 25.24 18.59 13.13
C GLU A 527 24.47 17.75 12.12
N MET A 528 25.01 16.59 11.73
CA MET A 528 24.35 15.71 10.75
C MET A 528 23.04 15.12 11.26
N LEU A 529 23.01 14.70 12.53
CA LEU A 529 21.84 14.08 13.16
C LEU A 529 20.80 15.09 13.64
N GLY A 530 21.15 16.38 13.75
CA GLY A 530 20.23 17.44 14.16
C GLY A 530 18.98 17.53 13.27
N GLY A 531 17.80 17.63 13.88
CA GLY A 531 16.52 17.80 13.19
C GLY A 531 16.01 16.53 12.48
N CYS A 532 16.50 15.35 12.88
CA CYS A 532 15.94 14.08 12.43
C CYS A 532 14.59 13.77 13.12
N ASP A 533 13.72 13.09 12.38
CA ASP A 533 12.42 12.60 12.85
C ASP A 533 12.56 11.24 13.54
N GLY A 534 13.53 10.43 13.07
CA GLY A 534 13.91 9.15 13.66
C GLY A 534 15.42 8.97 13.77
N LEU A 535 15.85 8.21 14.78
CA LEU A 535 17.24 7.85 14.99
C LEU A 535 17.41 6.35 15.30
N VAL A 536 18.40 5.72 14.65
CA VAL A 536 18.97 4.44 15.04
C VAL A 536 20.36 4.73 15.58
N LEU A 537 20.56 4.52 16.88
CA LEU A 537 21.72 5.00 17.61
C LEU A 537 22.44 3.84 18.31
N GLU A 538 23.74 3.73 18.09
CA GLU A 538 24.60 2.77 18.78
C GLU A 538 24.53 2.94 20.28
N CYS A 539 24.32 1.82 20.97
CA CYS A 539 24.43 1.67 22.41
C CYS A 539 25.23 0.39 22.65
N ASN A 540 26.52 0.39 22.34
CA ASN A 540 27.28 -0.86 22.25
C ASN A 540 27.52 -1.49 23.62
N HIS A 541 27.95 -0.72 24.60
CA HIS A 541 28.30 -1.26 25.91
C HIS A 541 27.94 -0.35 27.07
N ASP A 542 27.71 -0.97 28.23
CA ASP A 542 27.75 -0.28 29.51
C ASP A 542 29.20 -0.26 30.03
N VAL A 543 29.64 0.90 30.53
CA VAL A 543 31.03 1.11 30.97
C VAL A 543 31.41 0.16 32.11
N ARG A 544 30.48 -0.14 33.03
CA ARG A 544 30.74 -1.03 34.17
C ARG A 544 30.77 -2.49 33.72
N LEU A 545 29.84 -2.90 32.87
CA LEU A 545 29.83 -4.26 32.32
C LEU A 545 31.09 -4.55 31.50
N LEU A 546 31.52 -3.62 30.64
CA LEU A 546 32.78 -3.77 29.89
C LEU A 546 33.98 -3.85 30.83
N ALA A 547 34.06 -3.00 31.85
CA ALA A 547 35.15 -3.03 32.83
C ALA A 547 35.22 -4.37 33.58
N GLN A 548 34.07 -4.95 33.93
CA GLN A 548 33.95 -6.21 34.67
C GLN A 548 34.03 -7.47 33.79
N SER A 549 34.02 -7.31 32.47
CA SER A 549 33.98 -8.43 31.53
C SER A 549 35.25 -9.27 31.53
N ARG A 550 35.19 -10.44 30.89
CA ARG A 550 36.32 -11.36 30.74
C ARG A 550 37.29 -10.95 29.63
N TYR A 551 37.02 -9.86 28.92
CA TYR A 551 37.87 -9.39 27.83
C TYR A 551 39.26 -9.00 28.34
N THR A 552 40.26 -9.17 27.47
CA THR A 552 41.62 -8.75 27.78
C THR A 552 41.67 -7.23 27.95
N PRO A 553 42.62 -6.68 28.74
CA PRO A 553 42.77 -5.23 28.87
C PRO A 553 42.92 -4.50 27.53
N LEU A 554 43.61 -5.11 26.57
CA LEU A 554 43.78 -4.57 25.22
C LEU A 554 42.45 -4.48 24.45
N LEU A 555 41.62 -5.54 24.52
CA LEU A 555 40.32 -5.53 23.86
C LEU A 555 39.36 -4.52 24.50
N LYS A 556 39.37 -4.41 25.84
CA LYS A 556 38.58 -3.37 26.55
C LYS A 556 39.01 -1.97 26.14
N ALA A 557 40.32 -1.72 26.06
CA ALA A 557 40.86 -0.43 25.64
C ALA A 557 40.54 -0.11 24.17
N ARG A 558 40.46 -1.12 23.29
CA ARG A 558 40.04 -0.94 21.89
C ARG A 558 38.55 -0.61 21.81
N ILE A 559 37.68 -1.36 22.50
CA ILE A 559 36.22 -1.16 22.46
C ILE A 559 35.84 0.20 23.03
N GLY A 560 36.37 0.58 24.19
CA GLY A 560 36.10 1.89 24.82
C GLY A 560 37.03 3.01 24.36
N GLY A 561 37.79 2.80 23.28
CA GLY A 561 38.70 3.80 22.71
C GLY A 561 38.00 4.69 21.69
N SER A 562 38.63 5.80 21.30
CA SER A 562 38.03 6.81 20.40
C SER A 562 37.73 6.35 18.96
N HIS A 563 38.12 5.13 18.60
CA HIS A 563 37.83 4.48 17.30
C HIS A 563 37.09 3.13 17.49
N GLY A 564 36.69 2.81 18.72
CA GLY A 564 35.93 1.60 19.06
C GLY A 564 34.44 1.79 18.83
N HIS A 565 33.68 1.75 19.92
CA HIS A 565 32.21 1.85 19.91
C HIS A 565 31.69 2.76 21.01
N LEU A 566 30.54 3.39 20.78
CA LEU A 566 29.90 4.24 21.78
C LEU A 566 29.41 3.41 22.97
N ASN A 567 29.65 3.91 24.17
CA ASN A 567 28.95 3.44 25.34
C ASN A 567 27.56 4.12 25.49
N ASN A 568 26.72 3.58 26.38
CA ASN A 568 25.36 4.10 26.62
C ASN A 568 25.35 5.60 27.02
N ASP A 569 26.33 6.05 27.81
CA ASP A 569 26.41 7.44 28.29
C ASP A 569 26.79 8.40 27.16
N GLU A 570 27.69 7.98 26.27
CA GLU A 570 28.08 8.76 25.08
C GLU A 570 26.95 8.85 24.06
N ALA A 571 26.21 7.76 23.86
CA ALA A 571 25.01 7.75 23.03
C ALA A 571 23.97 8.75 23.59
N ALA A 572 23.73 8.72 24.89
CA ALA A 572 22.85 9.68 25.57
C ALA A 572 23.35 11.13 25.41
N ALA A 573 24.67 11.37 25.49
CA ALA A 573 25.25 12.69 25.29
C ALA A 573 25.05 13.23 23.86
N ILE A 574 25.17 12.39 22.83
CA ILE A 574 24.83 12.77 21.45
C ILE A 574 23.36 13.13 21.37
N LEU A 575 22.49 12.29 21.91
CA LEU A 575 21.04 12.52 21.89
C LEU A 575 20.65 13.83 22.60
N ASP A 576 21.33 14.20 23.67
CA ASP A 576 21.06 15.45 24.39
C ASP A 576 21.49 16.69 23.59
N ALA A 577 22.59 16.57 22.84
CA ALA A 577 23.22 17.68 22.12
C ALA A 577 22.54 18.03 20.77
N ILE A 578 21.81 17.10 20.15
CA ILE A 578 21.17 17.34 18.85
C ILE A 578 19.87 18.15 18.97
N ASP A 579 19.46 18.82 17.89
CA ASP A 579 18.10 19.36 17.77
C ASP A 579 17.07 18.22 17.65
N ARG A 580 16.31 18.00 18.73
CA ARG A 580 15.27 16.97 18.85
C ARG A 580 13.86 17.50 18.58
N SER A 581 13.70 18.72 18.06
CA SER A 581 12.38 19.36 17.90
C SER A 581 11.38 18.56 17.04
N LYS A 582 11.88 17.70 16.14
CA LYS A 582 11.08 16.80 15.29
C LYS A 582 11.16 15.31 15.68
N LEU A 583 12.08 14.97 16.58
CA LEU A 583 12.40 13.59 16.90
C LEU A 583 11.22 12.93 17.62
N HIS A 584 10.70 11.86 17.03
CA HIS A 584 9.58 11.11 17.59
C HIS A 584 9.76 9.59 17.49
N ARG A 585 10.87 9.12 16.91
CA ARG A 585 11.33 7.73 16.95
C ARG A 585 12.80 7.64 17.36
N ILE A 586 13.10 6.72 18.27
CA ILE A 586 14.47 6.40 18.69
C ILE A 586 14.61 4.89 18.81
N VAL A 587 15.72 4.35 18.33
CA VAL A 587 16.07 2.94 18.42
C VAL A 587 17.48 2.81 18.96
N ALA A 588 17.66 2.06 20.06
CA ALA A 588 18.97 1.64 20.51
C ALA A 588 19.43 0.43 19.68
N ALA A 589 20.62 0.50 19.08
CA ALA A 589 21.13 -0.52 18.19
C ALA A 589 22.58 -0.91 18.52
N HIS A 590 23.06 -1.96 17.87
CA HIS A 590 24.45 -2.41 17.96
C HIS A 590 24.92 -2.82 19.37
N LEU A 591 24.02 -3.38 20.18
CA LEU A 591 24.31 -3.78 21.56
C LEU A 591 25.30 -4.97 21.60
N SER A 592 26.32 -4.86 22.45
CA SER A 592 27.20 -5.96 22.79
C SER A 592 26.43 -7.01 23.58
N GLN A 593 26.41 -8.25 23.09
CA GLN A 593 25.76 -9.38 23.75
C GLN A 593 26.29 -9.64 25.17
N GLN A 594 27.56 -9.32 25.42
CA GLN A 594 28.22 -9.60 26.71
C GLN A 594 28.35 -8.38 27.62
N ASN A 595 28.44 -7.18 27.04
CA ASN A 595 28.79 -5.96 27.78
C ASN A 595 27.66 -4.92 27.79
N ASN A 596 26.46 -5.28 27.37
CA ASN A 596 25.29 -4.43 27.52
C ASN A 596 24.05 -5.25 27.85
N LEU A 597 23.02 -4.55 28.30
CA LEU A 597 21.68 -5.08 28.49
C LEU A 597 20.66 -4.12 27.86
N PRO A 598 19.60 -4.62 27.19
CA PRO A 598 18.58 -3.78 26.56
C PRO A 598 18.00 -2.71 27.49
N GLU A 599 17.77 -3.05 28.76
CA GLU A 599 17.28 -2.12 29.78
C GLU A 599 18.23 -0.97 30.06
N LEU A 600 19.55 -1.20 30.09
CA LEU A 600 20.54 -0.14 30.34
C LEU A 600 20.60 0.85 29.18
N ALA A 601 20.56 0.34 27.94
CA ALA A 601 20.50 1.17 26.74
C ALA A 601 19.22 2.01 26.71
N ARG A 602 18.06 1.40 27.01
CA ARG A 602 16.79 2.14 27.09
C ARG A 602 16.81 3.21 28.17
N ASP A 603 17.28 2.88 29.37
CA ASP A 603 17.30 3.82 30.49
C ASP A 603 18.18 5.04 30.22
N ALA A 604 19.35 4.82 29.59
CA ALA A 604 20.26 5.90 29.19
C ALA A 604 19.57 6.89 28.22
N LEU A 605 18.94 6.38 27.16
CA LEU A 605 18.25 7.22 26.18
C LEU A 605 16.94 7.83 26.73
N ALA A 606 16.18 7.09 27.55
CA ALA A 606 14.92 7.56 28.14
C ALA A 606 15.12 8.73 29.08
N THR A 607 16.23 8.71 29.83
CA THR A 607 16.60 9.79 30.75
C THR A 607 16.72 11.13 30.02
N VAL A 608 17.31 11.15 28.82
CA VAL A 608 17.46 12.35 27.99
C VAL A 608 16.14 12.81 27.37
N LEU A 609 15.26 11.86 27.04
CA LEU A 609 13.97 12.15 26.42
C LEU A 609 12.88 12.53 27.43
N GLY A 610 13.09 12.29 28.73
CA GLY A 610 12.03 12.40 29.74
C GLY A 610 10.86 11.46 29.45
N ALA A 611 11.12 10.34 28.79
CA ALA A 611 10.14 9.37 28.33
C ALA A 611 10.17 8.09 29.18
N ALA A 612 9.18 7.21 29.00
CA ALA A 612 9.23 5.89 29.61
C ALA A 612 10.23 5.00 28.87
N SER A 613 11.11 4.32 29.60
CA SER A 613 12.13 3.39 29.06
C SER A 613 11.54 2.34 28.10
N MET A 614 10.33 1.86 28.37
CA MET A 614 9.63 0.88 27.55
C MET A 614 9.22 1.36 26.14
N ASP A 615 9.20 2.68 25.89
CA ASP A 615 8.84 3.25 24.60
C ASP A 615 10.02 3.25 23.61
N ILE A 616 11.24 2.92 24.08
CA ILE A 616 12.45 2.86 23.26
C ILE A 616 12.63 1.46 22.70
N VAL A 617 12.60 1.38 21.37
CA VAL A 617 12.83 0.13 20.63
C VAL A 617 14.32 -0.22 20.73
N VAL A 618 14.61 -1.50 20.90
CA VAL A 618 15.98 -2.03 20.89
C VAL A 618 16.10 -2.98 19.72
N ALA A 619 17.05 -2.75 18.83
CA ALA A 619 17.37 -3.66 17.74
C ALA A 619 18.16 -4.85 18.29
N THR A 620 17.59 -6.05 18.18
CA THR A 620 18.22 -7.28 18.67
C THR A 620 19.02 -7.98 17.57
N GLN A 621 20.02 -8.78 17.94
CA GLN A 621 20.77 -9.61 16.99
C GLN A 621 19.88 -10.66 16.30
N ASP A 622 18.99 -11.29 17.06
CA ASP A 622 18.19 -12.43 16.59
C ASP A 622 17.05 -12.02 15.67
N ASP A 623 16.29 -10.99 16.04
CA ASP A 623 15.08 -10.60 15.33
C ASP A 623 15.09 -9.15 14.84
N GLY A 624 16.06 -8.32 15.23
CA GLY A 624 16.03 -6.89 14.91
C GLY A 624 14.77 -6.23 15.47
N PHE A 625 14.00 -5.56 14.60
CA PHE A 625 12.66 -5.01 14.90
C PHE A 625 11.79 -4.90 13.64
N ASP A 626 10.46 -4.92 13.81
CA ASP A 626 9.48 -4.74 12.73
C ASP A 626 9.33 -3.28 12.27
N TRP A 627 8.72 -3.07 11.11
CA TRP A 627 8.52 -1.75 10.49
C TRP A 627 8.12 -0.64 11.48
N GLN A 628 8.96 0.40 11.51
CA GLN A 628 8.71 1.69 12.15
C GLN A 628 8.47 2.73 11.06
N GLN A 629 7.51 3.63 11.27
CA GLN A 629 7.18 4.72 10.36
C GLN A 629 7.52 6.07 10.98
N LEU A 630 8.06 6.99 10.16
CA LEU A 630 8.33 8.39 10.51
C LEU A 630 7.19 9.34 10.15
#